data_AF-A0A3B9L8K1-F1
#
_entry.id   AF-A0A3B9L8K1-F1
#
_cell.length_a   1.000
_cell.length_b   1.000
_cell.length_c   1.000
_cell.angle_alpha   90.00
_cell.angle_beta   90.00
_cell.angle_gamma   90.00
#
_symmetry.space_group_name_H-M   'P 1'
#
loop_
_entity.id
_entity.type
_entity.pdbx_description
1 polymer ?
#
loop_
_entity_poly.entity_id
_entity_poly.type
_entity_poly.pdbx_seq_one_letter_code
_entity_poly.pdbx_strand_id
1 'polypeptide(L)'
;EGDLSRLRAQLGKESSLSEIALSLYLGDQLKLGEGELKSAGWRRPSILADALEAIIGAVYLDGGFSAAETVVLKLYQDKLQTIDPKVIDKDAKSQLQEYLQGKKIDLPEYNVVQIEGEAHAQSFKVECVIKQLHITTLGEGSSRRIAEQQAALLAMGKITQ
;
A
#
# COMPACT_ATOMS: atom_id res chain seq x y z
N GLU A 1 0.47 -3.06 -20.61
CA GLU A 1 -0.35 -1.90 -20.21
C GLU A 1 -0.74 -1.91 -18.72
N GLY A 2 -1.03 -3.08 -18.14
CA GLY A 2 -1.39 -3.20 -16.71
C GLY A 2 -0.30 -2.77 -15.71
N ASP A 3 0.96 -3.15 -15.93
CA ASP A 3 2.04 -2.92 -14.94
C ASP A 3 2.39 -1.43 -14.79
N LEU A 4 2.51 -0.69 -15.90
CA LEU A 4 2.76 0.76 -15.87
C LEU A 4 1.60 1.53 -15.24
N SER A 5 0.36 1.11 -15.49
CA SER A 5 -0.82 1.71 -14.89
C SER A 5 -0.84 1.52 -13.36
N ARG A 6 -0.43 0.33 -12.88
CA ARG A 6 -0.32 0.02 -11.45
C ARG A 6 0.80 0.80 -10.77
N LEU A 7 1.97 0.87 -11.42
CA LEU A 7 3.08 1.68 -10.96
C LEU A 7 2.66 3.15 -10.80
N ARG A 8 2.00 3.73 -11.81
CA ARG A 8 1.47 5.09 -11.74
C ARG A 8 0.52 5.27 -10.56
N ALA A 9 -0.43 4.34 -10.39
CA ALA A 9 -1.38 4.40 -9.29
C ALA A 9 -0.68 4.34 -7.93
N GLN A 10 0.33 3.47 -7.75
CA GLN A 10 1.09 3.36 -6.51
C GLN A 10 1.91 4.62 -6.21
N LEU A 11 2.59 5.18 -7.20
CA LEU A 11 3.40 6.38 -7.03
C LEU A 11 2.55 7.57 -6.58
N GLY A 12 1.31 7.69 -7.08
CA GLY A 12 0.36 8.74 -6.67
C GLY A 12 -0.46 8.44 -5.40
N LYS A 13 -0.20 7.35 -4.66
CA LYS A 13 -0.92 7.07 -3.40
C LYS A 13 -0.46 8.02 -2.29
N GLU A 14 -1.38 8.33 -1.37
CA GLU A 14 -1.12 9.11 -0.14
C GLU A 14 0.12 8.61 0.62
N SER A 15 0.29 7.29 0.74
CA SER A 15 1.46 6.70 1.41
C SER A 15 2.77 7.08 0.72
N SER A 16 2.81 7.03 -0.61
CA SER A 16 4.01 7.38 -1.38
C SER A 16 4.34 8.87 -1.27
N LEU A 17 3.32 9.73 -1.37
CA LEU A 17 3.47 11.18 -1.28
C LEU A 17 3.86 11.62 0.13
N SER A 18 3.21 11.08 1.16
CA SER A 18 3.52 11.40 2.56
C SER A 18 4.93 10.95 2.96
N GLU A 19 5.42 9.81 2.46
CA GLU A 19 6.81 9.39 2.66
C GLU A 19 7.83 10.38 2.06
N ILE A 20 7.55 10.90 0.86
CA ILE A 20 8.39 11.95 0.25
C ILE A 20 8.31 13.24 1.07
N ALA A 21 7.11 13.65 1.50
CA ALA A 21 6.93 14.84 2.32
C ALA A 21 7.69 14.74 3.66
N LEU A 22 7.72 13.55 4.28
CA LEU A 22 8.49 13.29 5.49
C LEU A 22 10.01 13.39 5.25
N SER A 23 10.53 12.87 4.14
CA SER A 23 11.98 12.97 3.84
C SER A 23 12.44 14.40 3.60
N LEU A 24 11.51 15.28 3.20
CA LEU A 24 11.74 16.73 3.07
C LEU A 24 11.53 17.51 4.37
N TYR A 25 11.18 16.85 5.48
CA TYR A 25 10.77 17.51 6.73
C TYR A 25 9.64 18.54 6.53
N LEU A 26 8.74 18.26 5.58
CA LEU A 26 7.72 19.22 5.15
C LEU A 26 6.77 19.63 6.29
N GLY A 27 6.45 18.68 7.18
CA GLY A 27 5.58 18.92 8.33
C GLY A 27 6.03 20.08 9.22
N ASP A 28 7.34 20.27 9.36
CA ASP A 28 7.92 21.33 10.20
C ASP A 28 7.75 22.73 9.58
N GLN A 29 7.47 22.79 8.28
CA GLN A 29 7.27 24.04 7.53
C GLN A 29 5.78 24.38 7.37
N LEU A 30 4.86 23.48 7.75
CA LEU A 30 3.43 23.71 7.58
C LEU A 30 2.89 24.72 8.58
N LYS A 31 2.14 25.69 8.05
CA LYS A 31 1.33 26.60 8.86
C LYS A 31 0.00 25.92 9.17
N LEU A 32 -0.13 25.44 10.40
CA LEU A 32 -1.31 24.73 10.88
C LEU A 32 -2.04 25.57 11.93
N GLY A 33 -3.37 25.47 11.94
CA GLY A 33 -4.19 26.03 13.01
C GLY A 33 -3.95 25.31 14.34
N GLU A 34 -4.27 25.95 15.47
CA GLU A 34 -4.00 25.40 16.80
C GLU A 34 -4.59 24.00 17.03
N GLY A 35 -5.80 23.74 16.53
CA GLY A 35 -6.46 22.43 16.68
C GLY A 35 -5.70 21.31 15.96
N GLU A 36 -5.10 21.63 14.81
CA GLU A 36 -4.35 20.67 14.01
C GLU A 36 -2.96 20.44 14.63
N LEU A 37 -2.32 21.47 15.19
CA LEU A 37 -1.11 21.31 15.98
C LEU A 37 -1.32 20.43 17.22
N LYS A 38 -2.42 20.65 17.96
CA LYS A 38 -2.78 19.87 19.16
C LYS A 38 -3.02 18.39 18.84
N SER A 39 -3.48 18.08 17.63
CA SER A 39 -3.70 16.70 17.16
C SER A 39 -2.54 16.14 16.33
N ALA A 40 -1.36 16.80 16.39
CA ALA A 40 -0.14 16.39 15.68
C ALA A 40 -0.30 16.28 14.14
N GLY A 41 -1.11 17.16 13.56
CA GLY A 41 -1.41 17.19 12.12
C GLY A 41 -0.23 17.32 11.17
N TRP A 42 0.86 17.93 11.64
CA TRP A 42 2.12 18.04 10.91
C TRP A 42 2.76 16.68 10.61
N ARG A 43 2.31 15.59 11.25
CA ARG A 43 2.71 14.20 10.94
C ARG A 43 1.61 13.40 10.24
N ARG A 44 0.44 13.98 9.98
CA ARG A 44 -0.69 13.24 9.40
C ARG A 44 -0.39 12.95 7.92
N PRO A 45 -0.43 11.67 7.48
CA PRO A 45 -0.12 11.30 6.10
C PRO A 45 -0.93 12.08 5.06
N SER A 46 -2.24 12.23 5.27
CA SER A 46 -3.11 12.98 4.36
C SER A 46 -2.69 14.45 4.19
N ILE A 47 -2.38 15.15 5.29
CA ILE A 47 -1.95 16.57 5.25
C ILE A 47 -0.60 16.70 4.54
N LEU A 48 0.32 15.78 4.82
CA LEU A 48 1.65 15.78 4.20
C LEU A 48 1.58 15.50 2.70
N ALA A 49 0.73 14.55 2.28
CA ALA A 49 0.49 14.27 0.87
C ALA A 49 -0.14 15.47 0.16
N ASP A 50 -1.21 16.05 0.72
CA ASP A 50 -1.88 17.23 0.17
C ASP A 50 -0.91 18.43 0.05
N ALA A 51 -0.06 18.65 1.06
CA ALA A 51 0.92 19.73 1.04
C ALA A 51 1.98 19.53 -0.05
N LEU A 52 2.45 18.29 -0.25
CA LEU A 52 3.39 17.99 -1.33
C LEU A 52 2.76 18.22 -2.71
N GLU A 53 1.52 17.77 -2.92
CA GLU A 53 0.78 18.05 -4.16
C GLU A 53 0.58 19.55 -4.38
N ALA A 54 0.26 20.30 -3.33
CA ALA A 54 0.12 21.76 -3.39
C ALA A 54 1.44 22.44 -3.79
N ILE A 55 2.59 21.97 -3.30
CA ILE A 55 3.91 22.48 -3.71
C ILE A 55 4.18 22.17 -5.19
N ILE A 56 3.90 20.94 -5.64
CA ILE A 56 4.04 20.57 -7.07
C ILE A 56 3.14 21.46 -7.94
N GLY A 57 1.91 21.71 -7.50
CA GLY A 57 0.98 22.64 -8.15
C GLY A 57 1.52 24.07 -8.19
N ALA A 58 2.12 24.57 -7.11
CA ALA A 58 2.75 25.89 -7.08
C ALA A 58 3.94 25.99 -8.04
N VAL A 59 4.81 24.98 -8.10
CA VAL A 59 5.91 24.91 -9.06
C VAL A 59 5.38 24.90 -10.50
N TYR A 60 4.30 24.17 -10.76
CA TYR A 60 3.67 24.16 -12.08
C TYR A 60 3.10 25.53 -12.46
N LEU A 61 2.45 26.23 -11.53
CA LEU A 61 1.89 27.56 -11.79
C LEU A 61 2.97 28.62 -12.01
N ASP A 62 4.12 28.51 -11.33
CA ASP A 62 5.23 29.46 -11.41
C ASP A 62 6.16 29.20 -12.61
N GLY A 63 6.57 27.95 -12.81
CA GLY A 63 7.58 27.55 -13.79
C GLY A 63 7.06 26.69 -14.96
N GLY A 64 5.77 26.37 -14.99
CA GLY A 64 5.17 25.52 -16.02
C GLY A 64 5.51 24.03 -15.88
N PHE A 65 5.10 23.26 -16.89
CA PHE A 65 5.22 21.79 -16.89
C PHE A 65 6.67 21.31 -16.74
N SER A 66 7.62 21.90 -17.47
CA SER A 66 9.01 21.43 -17.46
C SER A 66 9.69 21.60 -16.09
N ALA A 67 9.38 22.70 -15.38
CA ALA A 67 9.86 22.90 -14.01
C ALA A 67 9.24 21.87 -13.05
N ALA A 68 7.92 21.65 -13.15
CA ALA A 68 7.22 20.67 -12.33
C ALA A 68 7.73 19.24 -12.58
N GLU A 69 7.92 18.85 -13.84
CA GLU A 69 8.49 17.55 -14.23
C GLU A 69 9.87 17.34 -13.61
N THR A 70 10.74 18.35 -13.70
CA THR A 70 12.09 18.28 -13.12
C THR A 70 12.04 18.06 -11.61
N VAL A 71 11.17 18.78 -10.90
CA VAL A 71 11.00 18.63 -9.45
C VAL A 71 10.45 17.25 -9.11
N VAL A 72 9.39 16.80 -9.80
CA VAL A 72 8.79 15.47 -9.56
C VAL A 72 9.80 14.37 -9.81
N LEU A 73 10.54 14.38 -10.92
CA LEU A 73 11.56 13.36 -11.20
C LEU A 73 12.63 13.30 -10.11
N LYS A 74 13.05 14.45 -9.58
CA LYS A 74 14.02 14.53 -8.49
C LYS A 74 13.46 13.98 -7.17
N LEU A 75 12.22 14.32 -6.84
CA LEU A 75 11.55 13.84 -5.62
C LEU A 75 11.34 12.31 -5.63
N TYR A 76 11.10 11.74 -6.81
CA TYR A 76 10.84 10.31 -6.96
C TYR A 76 12.10 9.50 -7.29
N GLN A 77 13.27 10.13 -7.44
CA GLN A 77 14.49 9.46 -7.91
C GLN A 77 14.84 8.22 -7.08
N ASP A 78 14.87 8.34 -5.74
CA ASP A 78 15.20 7.23 -4.85
C ASP A 78 14.14 6.12 -4.89
N LYS A 79 12.86 6.50 -4.92
CA LYS A 79 11.75 5.54 -5.03
C LYS A 79 11.80 4.76 -6.34
N LEU A 80 12.05 5.44 -7.46
CA LEU A 80 12.14 4.80 -8.78
C LEU A 80 13.31 3.82 -8.88
N GLN A 81 14.41 4.05 -8.17
CA GLN A 81 15.54 3.10 -8.11
C GLN A 81 15.21 1.83 -7.32
N THR A 82 14.34 1.94 -6.32
CA THR A 82 13.96 0.82 -5.44
C THR A 82 12.68 0.09 -5.86
N ILE A 83 11.95 0.63 -6.83
CA ILE A 83 10.67 0.07 -7.29
C ILE A 83 10.92 -1.16 -8.17
N ASP A 84 10.38 -2.31 -7.75
CA ASP A 84 10.29 -3.50 -8.60
C ASP A 84 8.84 -3.63 -9.12
N PRO A 85 8.58 -3.35 -10.41
CA PRO A 85 7.25 -3.48 -11.03
C PRO A 85 6.54 -4.82 -10.80
N LYS A 86 7.29 -5.89 -10.54
CA LYS A 86 6.74 -7.24 -10.28
C LYS A 86 6.25 -7.42 -8.84
N VAL A 87 6.75 -6.60 -7.91
CA VAL A 87 6.38 -6.58 -6.48
C VAL A 87 5.30 -5.54 -6.21
N ILE A 88 5.00 -4.66 -7.18
CA ILE A 88 3.95 -3.64 -7.08
C ILE A 88 2.57 -4.30 -7.00
N ASP A 89 2.21 -4.61 -5.76
CA ASP A 89 0.85 -4.58 -5.25
C ASP A 89 -0.14 -5.41 -6.09
N LYS A 90 0.25 -6.63 -6.48
CA LYS A 90 -0.75 -7.69 -6.48
C LYS A 90 -0.79 -8.20 -5.05
N ASP A 91 -1.79 -7.73 -4.31
CA ASP A 91 -2.11 -8.31 -3.03
C ASP A 91 -2.22 -9.85 -3.21
N ALA A 92 -1.61 -10.60 -2.29
CA ALA A 92 -1.46 -12.04 -2.39
C ALA A 92 -2.81 -12.76 -2.62
N LYS A 93 -3.93 -12.19 -2.14
CA LYS A 93 -5.27 -12.73 -2.44
C LYS A 93 -5.60 -12.61 -3.93
N SER A 94 -5.39 -11.45 -4.54
CA SER A 94 -5.58 -11.26 -5.98
C SER A 94 -4.65 -12.15 -6.81
N GLN A 95 -3.37 -12.30 -6.42
CA GLN A 95 -2.45 -13.22 -7.11
C GLN A 95 -2.95 -14.66 -7.07
N LEU A 96 -3.34 -15.12 -5.88
CA LEU A 96 -3.86 -16.46 -5.69
C LEU A 96 -5.16 -16.67 -6.47
N GLN A 97 -6.06 -15.69 -6.46
CA GLN A 97 -7.31 -15.73 -7.22
C GLN A 97 -7.05 -15.83 -8.72
N GLU A 98 -6.21 -14.96 -9.29
CA GLU A 98 -5.88 -14.98 -10.72
C GLU A 98 -5.23 -16.32 -11.11
N TYR A 99 -4.34 -16.85 -10.27
CA TYR A 99 -3.70 -18.14 -10.50
C TYR A 99 -4.72 -19.28 -10.54
N LEU A 100 -5.60 -19.38 -9.54
CA LEU A 100 -6.59 -20.44 -9.43
C LEU A 100 -7.60 -20.37 -10.58
N GLN A 101 -8.09 -19.17 -10.90
CA GLN A 101 -8.99 -18.96 -12.04
C GLN A 101 -8.31 -19.36 -13.36
N GLY A 102 -7.04 -19.00 -13.57
CA GLY A 102 -6.27 -19.40 -14.75
C GLY A 102 -6.09 -20.91 -14.89
N LYS A 103 -6.16 -21.65 -13.78
CA LYS A 103 -6.11 -23.12 -13.74
C LYS A 103 -7.50 -23.77 -13.69
N LYS A 104 -8.58 -22.99 -13.75
CA LYS A 104 -9.97 -23.45 -13.58
C LYS A 104 -10.21 -24.17 -12.25
N ILE A 105 -9.49 -23.75 -11.21
CA ILE A 105 -9.64 -24.22 -9.84
C ILE A 105 -10.59 -23.27 -9.09
N ASP A 106 -11.39 -23.81 -8.18
CA ASP A 106 -12.29 -23.01 -7.35
C ASP A 106 -11.54 -21.95 -6.53
N LEU A 107 -12.22 -20.83 -6.27
CA LEU A 107 -11.66 -19.73 -5.49
C LEU A 107 -11.38 -20.15 -4.03
N PRO A 108 -10.37 -19.53 -3.38
CA PRO A 108 -10.02 -19.86 -2.00
C PRO A 108 -11.09 -19.35 -1.02
N GLU A 109 -11.40 -20.15 -0.01
CA GLU A 109 -12.27 -19.79 1.12
C GLU A 109 -11.43 -19.23 2.26
N TYR A 110 -11.85 -18.09 2.83
CA TYR A 110 -11.17 -17.46 3.97
C TYR A 110 -12.05 -17.46 5.21
N ASN A 111 -11.58 -18.07 6.29
CA ASN A 111 -12.31 -18.19 7.55
C ASN A 111 -11.50 -17.55 8.69
N VAL A 112 -12.10 -16.60 9.42
CA VAL A 112 -11.48 -16.08 10.65
C VAL A 112 -11.62 -17.17 11.72
N VAL A 113 -10.49 -17.73 12.15
CA VAL A 113 -10.48 -18.81 13.15
C VAL A 113 -10.25 -18.31 14.56
N GLN A 114 -9.64 -17.13 14.71
CA GLN A 114 -9.31 -16.57 16.01
C GLN A 114 -9.18 -15.04 15.92
N ILE A 115 -9.65 -14.36 16.97
CA ILE A 115 -9.45 -12.92 17.19
C ILE A 115 -9.00 -12.77 18.64
N GLU A 116 -7.84 -12.15 18.84
CA GLU A 116 -7.22 -12.02 20.16
C GLU A 116 -6.74 -10.58 20.40
N GLY A 117 -6.71 -10.17 21.66
CA GLY A 117 -6.23 -8.85 22.07
C GLY A 117 -7.33 -7.80 22.27
N GLU A 118 -6.93 -6.69 22.87
CA GLU A 118 -7.78 -5.52 23.12
C GLU A 118 -8.18 -4.84 21.82
N ALA A 119 -9.30 -4.10 21.80
CA ALA A 119 -9.84 -3.47 20.58
C ALA A 119 -8.84 -2.60 19.79
N HIS A 120 -7.87 -2.01 20.48
CA HIS A 120 -6.81 -1.16 19.90
C HIS A 120 -5.51 -1.93 19.55
N ALA A 121 -5.45 -3.22 19.86
CA ALA A 121 -4.30 -4.10 19.65
C ALA A 121 -4.76 -5.53 19.27
N GLN A 122 -5.78 -5.62 18.42
CA GLN A 122 -6.32 -6.91 17.99
C GLN A 122 -5.37 -7.60 17.01
N SER A 123 -5.29 -8.92 17.14
CA SER A 123 -4.68 -9.84 16.20
C SER A 123 -5.75 -10.78 15.67
N PHE A 124 -5.68 -11.05 14.37
CA PHE A 124 -6.61 -11.90 13.63
C PHE A 124 -5.84 -13.09 13.10
N LYS A 125 -6.37 -14.30 13.27
CA LYS A 125 -5.90 -15.48 12.55
C LYS A 125 -6.95 -15.89 11.53
N VAL A 126 -6.51 -16.05 10.29
CA VAL A 126 -7.37 -16.39 9.16
C VAL A 126 -6.83 -17.61 8.46
N GLU A 127 -7.70 -18.59 8.28
CA GLU A 127 -7.45 -19.77 7.48
C GLU A 127 -7.80 -19.49 6.02
N CYS A 128 -6.94 -19.90 5.09
CA CYS A 128 -7.19 -19.94 3.65
C CYS A 128 -7.24 -21.40 3.18
N VAL A 129 -8.37 -21.81 2.61
CA VAL A 129 -8.65 -23.18 2.18
C VAL A 129 -8.88 -23.24 0.66
N ILE A 130 -8.18 -24.13 -0.02
CA ILE A 130 -8.35 -24.44 -1.44
C ILE A 130 -8.72 -25.92 -1.54
N LYS A 131 -10.02 -26.20 -1.54
CA LYS A 131 -10.58 -27.55 -1.43
C LYS A 131 -10.03 -28.52 -2.47
N GLN A 132 -10.00 -28.09 -3.73
CA GLN A 132 -9.56 -28.93 -4.85
C GLN A 132 -8.06 -29.29 -4.82
N LEU A 133 -7.23 -28.48 -4.16
CA LEU A 133 -5.81 -28.74 -4.00
C LEU A 133 -5.46 -29.35 -2.64
N HIS A 134 -6.45 -29.54 -1.75
CA HIS A 134 -6.23 -29.94 -0.36
C HIS A 134 -5.21 -29.05 0.37
N ILE A 135 -5.19 -27.75 0.03
CA ILE A 135 -4.28 -26.79 0.64
C ILE A 135 -5.04 -25.99 1.70
N THR A 136 -4.52 -26.04 2.91
CA THR A 136 -4.92 -25.17 4.02
C THR A 136 -3.69 -24.44 4.55
N THR A 137 -3.85 -23.14 4.78
CA THR A 137 -2.81 -22.25 5.33
C THR A 137 -3.43 -21.27 6.31
N LEU A 138 -2.62 -20.80 7.26
CA LEU A 138 -3.07 -19.93 8.34
C LEU A 138 -2.20 -18.68 8.36
N GLY A 139 -2.83 -17.53 8.17
CA GLY A 139 -2.20 -16.22 8.24
C GLY A 139 -2.65 -15.45 9.47
N GLU A 140 -1.79 -14.56 9.95
CA GLU A 140 -2.02 -13.72 11.13
C GLU A 140 -1.84 -12.23 10.79
N GLY A 141 -2.47 -11.34 11.52
CA GLY A 141 -2.30 -9.91 11.25
C GLY A 141 -3.06 -9.00 12.19
N SER A 142 -2.66 -7.73 12.25
CA SER A 142 -3.32 -6.69 13.04
C SER A 142 -4.70 -6.28 12.51
N SER A 143 -5.09 -6.80 11.33
CA SER A 143 -6.44 -6.70 10.80
C SER A 143 -6.78 -7.97 10.04
N ARG A 144 -8.08 -8.24 9.89
CA ARG A 144 -8.58 -9.33 9.04
C ARG A 144 -7.96 -9.30 7.64
N ARG A 145 -7.86 -8.11 7.04
CA ARG A 145 -7.28 -7.95 5.69
C ARG A 145 -5.82 -8.40 5.66
N ILE A 146 -4.99 -8.00 6.62
CA ILE A 146 -3.58 -8.38 6.69
C ILE A 146 -3.43 -9.89 6.89
N ALA A 147 -4.22 -10.48 7.80
CA ALA A 147 -4.22 -11.92 8.05
C ALA A 147 -4.61 -12.73 6.81
N GLU A 148 -5.65 -12.29 6.08
CA GLU A 148 -6.05 -12.89 4.81
C GLU A 148 -4.96 -12.82 3.73
N GLN A 149 -4.25 -11.69 3.63
CA GLN A 149 -3.13 -11.53 2.71
C GLN A 149 -1.98 -12.49 3.04
N GLN A 150 -1.63 -12.62 4.32
CA GLN A 150 -0.60 -13.56 4.75
C GLN A 150 -1.01 -15.02 4.46
N ALA A 151 -2.26 -15.38 4.73
CA ALA A 151 -2.78 -16.72 4.45
C ALA A 151 -2.69 -17.03 2.94
N ALA A 152 -3.09 -16.08 2.09
CA ALA A 152 -3.00 -16.22 0.63
C ALA A 152 -1.56 -16.39 0.13
N LEU A 153 -0.62 -15.63 0.71
CA LEU A 153 0.80 -15.71 0.37
C LEU A 153 1.37 -17.11 0.68
N LEU A 154 1.03 -17.65 1.86
CA LEU A 154 1.42 -18.99 2.27
C LEU A 154 0.80 -20.06 1.36
N ALA A 155 -0.47 -19.91 0.99
CA ALA A 155 -1.13 -20.83 0.07
C ALA A 155 -0.45 -20.81 -1.31
N MET A 156 -0.07 -19.63 -1.80
CA MET A 156 0.62 -19.49 -3.08
C MET A 156 2.00 -20.19 -3.06
N GLY A 157 2.72 -20.10 -1.94
CA GLY A 157 3.97 -20.83 -1.72
C GLY A 157 3.81 -22.35 -1.73
N LYS A 158 2.69 -22.89 -1.22
CA LYS A 158 2.39 -24.33 -1.27
C LYS A 158 2.03 -24.84 -2.66
N ILE A 159 1.50 -23.98 -3.52
CA ILE A 159 1.10 -24.33 -4.89
C ILE A 159 2.28 -24.34 -5.86
N THR A 160 3.33 -23.57 -5.55
CA THR A 160 4.50 -23.38 -6.41
C THR A 160 5.67 -24.31 -6.07
N GLN A 161 5.51 -25.20 -5.08
CA GLN A 161 6.40 -26.33 -4.79
C GLN A 161 5.95 -27.58 -5.52
#